data_AF-A0A484HKV2-F1
#
_entry.id   AF-A0A484HKV2-F1
#
_cell.length_a   1.000
_cell.length_b   1.000
_cell.length_c   1.000
_cell.angle_alpha   90.00
_cell.angle_beta   90.00
_cell.angle_gamma   90.00
#
_symmetry.space_group_name_H-M   'P 1'
#
loop_
_entity.id
_entity.type
_entity.pdbx_description
1 polymer ?
#
loop_
_entity_poly.entity_id
_entity_poly.type
_entity_poly.pdbx_seq_one_letter_code
_entity_poly.pdbx_strand_id
1 'polypeptide(L)' 'MTQTLYATYDGHVLIPEGKVDLLPNERYLIRIEADPDREKNRLFGIWKDHDGTRNVNGYVRDLRG' A
#
# COMPACT_ATOMS: atom_id res chain seq x y z
N MET A 1 -10.39 -12.00 -21.74
CA MET A 1 -11.07 -11.56 -20.50
C MET A 1 -9.99 -11.35 -19.46
N THR A 2 -9.96 -10.20 -18.80
CA THR A 2 -8.95 -9.89 -17.78
C THR A 2 -9.56 -10.17 -16.42
N GLN A 3 -8.90 -11.02 -15.62
CA GLN A 3 -9.38 -11.39 -14.29
C GLN A 3 -8.60 -10.58 -13.25
N THR A 4 -9.30 -9.81 -12.44
CA THR A 4 -8.71 -9.08 -11.31
C THR A 4 -8.82 -9.92 -10.05
N LEU A 5 -7.71 -10.09 -9.35
CA LEU A 5 -7.65 -10.81 -8.08
C LEU A 5 -6.78 -10.06 -7.08
N TYR A 6 -7.09 -10.24 -5.80
CA TYR A 6 -6.28 -9.70 -4.72
C TYR A 6 -5.14 -10.66 -4.40
N ALA A 7 -3.98 -10.09 -4.11
CA ALA A 7 -2.80 -10.82 -3.68
C ALA A 7 -2.14 -10.08 -2.52
N THR A 8 -1.63 -10.85 -1.56
CA THR A 8 -0.84 -10.32 -0.45
C THR A 8 0.64 -10.46 -0.79
N TYR A 9 1.41 -9.39 -0.57
CA TYR A 9 2.86 -9.38 -0.73
C TYR A 9 3.52 -9.71 0.60
N ASP A 10 4.29 -10.79 0.66
CA ASP A 10 5.00 -11.24 1.87
C ASP A 10 6.42 -10.61 2.02
N GLY A 11 6.83 -9.78 1.07
CA GLY A 11 8.17 -9.20 0.98
C GLY A 11 9.06 -9.82 -0.09
N HIS A 12 8.67 -10.96 -0.67
CA HIS A 12 9.40 -11.61 -1.77
C HIS A 12 8.47 -12.09 -2.89
N VAL A 13 7.27 -12.55 -2.54
CA VAL A 13 6.32 -13.20 -3.44
C VAL A 13 4.92 -12.58 -3.27
N LEU A 14 4.20 -12.48 -4.39
CA LEU A 14 2.77 -12.15 -4.39
C LEU A 14 1.97 -13.45 -4.26
N ILE A 15 1.26 -13.60 -3.15
CA ILE A 15 0.43 -14.77 -2.86
C ILE A 15 -1.02 -14.40 -3.19
N PRO A 16 -1.64 -15.02 -4.21
CA PRO A 16 -3.02 -14.72 -4.58
C PRO A 16 -3.98 -15.21 -3.48
N GLU A 17 -5.01 -14.41 -3.17
CA GLU A 17 -6.06 -14.76 -2.21
C GLU A 17 -7.08 -15.74 -2.81
N GLY A 18 -7.09 -15.86 -4.14
CA GLY A 18 -7.92 -16.80 -4.89
C GLY A 18 -7.09 -17.79 -5.71
N LYS A 19 -7.73 -18.86 -6.18
CA LYS A 19 -7.07 -19.82 -7.06
C LYS A 19 -6.76 -19.20 -8.41
N VAL A 20 -5.51 -19.33 -8.84
CA VAL A 20 -5.00 -18.79 -10.10
C VAL A 20 -4.16 -19.87 -10.76
N ASP A 21 -4.70 -20.46 -11.83
CA ASP A 21 -4.02 -21.49 -12.60
C ASP A 21 -3.24 -20.82 -13.75
N LEU A 22 -1.98 -20.46 -13.50
CA LEU A 22 -1.07 -19.94 -14.53
C LEU A 22 -0.29 -21.09 -15.17
N LEU A 23 -0.12 -21.02 -16.48
CA LEU A 23 0.73 -21.94 -17.23
C LEU A 23 2.22 -21.63 -16.97
N PRO A 24 3.07 -22.66 -16.81
CA PRO A 24 4.51 -22.49 -16.68
C PRO A 24 5.11 -21.94 -17.98
N ASN A 25 6.23 -21.21 -17.87
CA ASN A 25 6.97 -20.60 -18.99
C ASN A 25 6.21 -19.55 -19.81
N GLU A 26 5.07 -19.07 -19.30
CA GLU A 26 4.32 -17.97 -19.90
C GLU A 26 4.67 -16.64 -19.23
N ARG A 27 4.62 -15.55 -20.00
CA ARG A 27 4.90 -14.20 -19.49
C ARG A 27 3.60 -13.50 -19.14
N TYR A 28 3.44 -13.17 -17.86
CA TYR A 28 2.29 -12.42 -17.37
C TYR A 28 2.65 -10.98 -17.05
N LEU A 29 1.76 -10.05 -17.39
CA LEU A 29 1.85 -8.65 -16.99
C LEU A 29 1.02 -8.46 -15.72
N ILE A 30 1.66 -8.01 -14.64
CA ILE A 30 0.99 -7.70 -13.38
C ILE A 30 0.81 -6.19 -13.29
N ARG A 31 -0.41 -5.74 -13.01
CA ARG A 31 -0.71 -4.35 -12.69
C ARG A 31 -0.99 -4.23 -11.20
N ILE A 32 -0.15 -3.45 -10.51
CA ILE A 32 -0.35 -3.13 -9.10
C ILE A 32 -1.06 -1.78 -9.05
N GLU A 33 -2.25 -1.76 -8.46
CA GLU A 33 -2.97 -0.52 -8.21
C GLU A 33 -2.59 -0.01 -6.82
N ALA A 34 -1.91 1.13 -6.79
CA ALA A 34 -1.61 1.84 -5.56
C ALA A 34 -2.66 2.92 -5.34
N ASP A 35 -3.25 2.95 -4.15
CA ASP A 35 -4.05 4.08 -3.71
C ASP A 35 -3.09 5.24 -3.36
N PRO A 36 -3.12 6.36 -4.10
CA PRO A 36 -2.21 7.48 -3.87
C PRO A 36 -2.35 8.10 -2.47
N ASP A 37 -3.52 7.96 -1.83
CA ASP A 37 -3.74 8.46 -0.46
C ASP A 37 -3.14 7.53 0.61
N ARG A 38 -2.98 6.24 0.30
CA ARG A 38 -2.29 5.28 1.18
C ARG A 38 -0.79 5.57 1.25
N GLU A 39 -0.18 5.97 0.13
CA GLU A 39 1.23 6.35 0.09
C GLU A 39 1.48 7.66 0.84
N LYS A 40 0.56 8.64 0.75
CA LYS A 40 0.57 9.82 1.63
C LYS A 40 0.53 9.41 3.10
N ASN A 41 -0.39 8.57 3.53
CA ASN A 41 -0.45 8.15 4.94
C ASN A 41 0.76 7.32 5.39
N ARG A 42 1.48 6.66 4.47
CA ARG A 42 2.72 5.94 4.78
C ARG A 42 3.93 6.87 4.87
N LEU A 43 3.99 7.90 4.01
CA LEU A 43 5.02 8.96 4.02
C LEU A 43 4.79 9.99 5.13
N PHE A 44 3.55 10.14 5.59
CA PHE A 44 3.15 10.93 6.74
C PHE A 44 2.76 9.95 7.84
N GLY A 45 3.74 9.28 8.45
CA GLY A 45 3.48 8.45 9.63
C GLY A 45 2.85 9.32 10.72
N ILE A 46 1.53 9.36 10.78
CA ILE A 46 0.79 10.02 11.85
C ILE A 46 0.80 9.05 13.02
N TRP A 47 1.83 9.15 13.85
CA TRP A 47 1.82 8.49 15.15
C TRP A 47 1.04 9.39 16.09
N LYS A 48 0.11 8.79 16.84
CA LYS A 48 -0.57 9.46 17.95
C LYS A 48 0.18 9.13 19.22
N ASP A 49 0.61 10.16 19.93
CA ASP A 49 1.14 9.99 21.27
C ASP A 49 0.01 9.61 22.25
N HIS A 50 0.38 9.07 23.41
CA HIS A 50 -0.55 8.62 24.44
C HIS A 50 -1.46 9.75 24.99
N ASP A 51 -1.09 11.02 24.76
CA ASP A 51 -1.87 12.21 25.13
C ASP A 51 -2.87 12.66 24.04
N GLY A 52 -2.92 12.00 22.89
CA GLY A 52 -3.83 12.30 21.78
C GLY A 52 -3.28 13.29 20.74
N THR A 53 -2.05 13.75 20.89
CA THR A 53 -1.40 14.66 19.93
C THR A 53 -1.07 13.92 18.63
N ARG A 54 -1.41 14.52 17.47
CA ARG A 54 -1.12 13.95 16.13
C ARG A 54 0.17 14.58 15.61
N ASN A 55 1.22 13.79 15.47
CA ASN A 55 2.50 14.26 14.92
C ASN A 55 2.68 13.77 13.48
N VAL A 56 3.11 14.66 12.59
CA VAL A 56 3.31 14.35 11.16
C VAL A 56 4.77 14.66 10.81
N ASN A 57 5.46 13.67 10.23
CA ASN A 57 6.89 13.66 9.86
C ASN A 57 7.58 15.05 9.70
N GLY A 58 8.26 15.48 10.77
CA GLY A 58 9.47 16.32 10.72
C GLY A 58 9.30 17.81 10.43
N TYR A 59 8.11 18.32 10.12
CA TYR A 59 7.86 19.76 10.02
C TYR A 59 6.62 20.15 10.82
N VAL A 60 6.84 20.98 11.85
CA VAL A 60 5.78 21.73 12.51
C VAL A 60 5.21 22.71 11.48
N ARG A 61 4.03 22.43 10.93
CA ARG A 61 3.23 23.46 10.26
C ARG A 61 2.47 24.22 11.34
N ASP A 62 2.91 25.44 11.62
CA ASP A 62 2.11 26.38 12.38
C ASP A 62 0.90 26.78 11.51
N LEU A 63 -0.32 26.50 11.98
CA LEU A 63 -1.57 26.78 11.25
C LEU A 63 -2.15 28.16 11.59
N ARG A 64 -1.30 29.15 11.86
CA ARG A 64 -1.72 30.55 12.04
C ARG A 64 -1.11 31.42 10.96
N GLY A 65 -1.92 31.70 9.94
CA GLY A 65 -1.73 32.74 8.94
C GLY A 65 -3.10 33.12 8.41
#